data_AF-A0AAU5DDI4-F1
#
_entry.id   AF-A0AAU5DDI4-F1
#
_cell.length_a   1.000
_cell.length_b   1.000
_cell.length_c   1.000
_cell.angle_alpha   90.00
_cell.angle_beta   90.00
_cell.angle_gamma   90.00
#
_symmetry.space_group_name_H-M   'P 1'
#
loop_
_entity.id
_entity.type
_entity.pdbx_description
1 polymer ?
#
loop_
_entity_poly.entity_id
_entity_poly.type
_entity_poly.pdbx_seq_one_letter_code
_entity_poly.pdbx_strand_id
1 'polypeptide(L)'
;MQCIERSLRDALGHTEARSEPTNGAETATKSTWKNTSKNAAKAAAKNAAKAAAKNSAAPAGAEIPARTPARTPADTSTDTPVGTPVGTPAEEAAVTPAEAAAAAAAATAGRARRELFDALATGAEGSGTPLAELSRLAGWPLPETVQAVALVTPGEAPALAALGDTLIGAVGEELCLLVPDPDRLAPADREPDSCDETESRAVLSAALRGRTAAVGHAVPLHDAASSVHWARRLLSMTPARGGPDSRPVFVDDHLSGLLLMQDESLTRALAARRLRPLADLTPRQSERLEMTLLAWLEGGGAPEAAKALKVHPQTVRYRLRQIERLFGPGLRDPGIRFELEMALRSRRLAAQVERARRQYSRMLRGPRGLRAGLRPPGIVREARVNGL
;
A
#
# COMPACT_ATOMS: atom_id res chain seq x y z
N MET A 1 -5.91 -6.17 23.96
CA MET A 1 -4.85 -6.44 24.98
C MET A 1 -4.82 -7.90 25.46
N GLN A 2 -5.93 -8.52 25.87
CA GLN A 2 -5.93 -9.89 26.45
C GLN A 2 -5.67 -11.05 25.46
N CYS A 3 -5.78 -10.83 24.14
CA CYS A 3 -5.45 -11.86 23.14
C CYS A 3 -3.94 -11.95 22.83
N ILE A 4 -3.20 -10.85 22.96
CA ILE A 4 -1.75 -10.80 22.70
C ILE A 4 -0.97 -11.44 23.87
N GLU A 5 -1.40 -11.21 25.11
CA GLU A 5 -0.79 -11.84 26.30
C GLU A 5 -0.97 -13.37 26.34
N ARG A 6 -2.05 -13.89 25.76
CA ARG A 6 -2.32 -15.33 25.73
C ARG A 6 -1.41 -16.05 24.72
N SER A 7 -1.19 -15.46 23.55
CA SER A 7 -0.22 -15.95 22.56
C SER A 7 1.23 -15.87 23.05
N LEU A 8 1.59 -14.84 23.82
CA LEU A 8 2.93 -14.73 24.41
C LEU A 8 3.15 -15.73 25.55
N ARG A 9 2.12 -16.07 26.33
CA ARG A 9 2.18 -17.07 27.39
C ARG A 9 2.33 -18.49 26.83
N ASP A 10 1.67 -18.80 25.72
CA ASP A 10 1.80 -20.09 25.03
C ASP A 10 3.16 -20.24 24.33
N ALA A 11 3.78 -19.14 23.90
CA ALA A 11 5.13 -19.14 23.30
C ALA A 11 6.27 -19.23 24.34
N LEU A 12 6.04 -18.83 25.59
CA LEU A 12 7.05 -18.79 26.65
C LEU A 12 6.88 -19.90 27.72
N GLY A 13 5.78 -20.64 27.72
CA GLY A 13 5.43 -21.61 28.76
C GLY A 13 6.04 -23.00 28.66
N HIS A 14 7.16 -23.21 27.96
CA HIS A 14 7.76 -24.55 27.79
C HIS A 14 9.24 -24.66 28.22
N THR A 15 9.63 -23.96 29.27
CA THR A 15 10.93 -24.21 29.92
C THR A 15 10.88 -23.98 31.43
N GLU A 16 10.48 -24.99 32.20
CA GLU A 16 10.95 -25.18 33.59
C GLU A 16 11.06 -26.68 33.92
N ALA A 17 11.99 -26.98 34.82
CA ALA A 17 12.84 -28.16 34.84
C ALA A 17 12.31 -29.35 35.65
N ARG A 18 12.85 -30.55 35.34
CA ARG A 18 13.09 -31.63 36.31
C ARG A 18 14.46 -32.27 36.03
N SER A 19 15.42 -31.99 36.90
CA SER A 19 16.65 -32.75 37.21
C SER A 19 16.28 -34.11 37.81
N GLU A 20 17.00 -35.24 37.76
CA GLU A 20 18.28 -35.80 37.25
C GLU A 20 18.18 -37.34 37.57
N PRO A 21 19.18 -38.23 37.38
CA PRO A 21 20.16 -38.42 36.32
C PRO A 21 20.12 -39.88 35.75
N THR A 22 20.79 -40.18 34.62
CA THR A 22 21.68 -41.36 34.42
C THR A 22 22.04 -41.57 32.93
N ASN A 23 23.36 -41.62 32.69
CA ASN A 23 24.13 -42.25 31.62
C ASN A 23 23.47 -42.75 30.31
N GLY A 24 24.03 -42.26 29.20
CA GLY A 24 24.37 -43.08 28.03
C GLY A 24 23.43 -43.01 26.84
N ALA A 25 23.75 -42.15 25.87
CA ALA A 25 23.72 -42.44 24.41
C ALA A 25 23.78 -41.13 23.61
N GLU A 26 24.98 -40.79 23.14
CA GLU A 26 25.15 -39.95 21.96
C GLU A 26 24.50 -40.62 20.74
N THR A 27 24.06 -39.81 19.76
CA THR A 27 23.49 -40.19 18.45
C THR A 27 21.96 -40.32 18.30
N ALA A 28 21.18 -39.25 18.58
CA ALA A 28 19.78 -39.20 18.07
C ALA A 28 19.15 -37.81 17.82
N THR A 29 19.80 -36.68 18.09
CA THR A 29 19.11 -35.35 18.11
C THR A 29 19.32 -34.45 16.89
N LYS A 30 20.11 -34.85 15.88
CA LYS A 30 20.26 -34.06 14.62
C LYS A 30 19.23 -34.41 13.54
N SER A 31 18.53 -35.54 13.65
CA SER A 31 17.59 -36.02 12.62
C SER A 31 16.16 -35.53 12.84
N THR A 32 15.74 -35.28 14.07
CA THR A 32 14.38 -34.85 14.42
C THR A 32 14.12 -33.38 14.06
N TRP A 33 15.04 -32.44 14.30
CA TRP A 33 14.84 -31.03 13.95
C TRP A 33 14.85 -30.76 12.42
N LYS A 34 15.65 -31.54 11.66
CA LYS A 34 15.67 -31.48 10.18
C LYS A 34 14.40 -32.04 9.54
N ASN A 35 13.68 -32.94 10.20
CA ASN A 35 12.43 -33.51 9.68
C ASN A 35 11.22 -32.61 9.99
N THR A 36 11.13 -32.00 11.18
CA THR A 36 10.00 -31.14 11.53
C THR A 36 9.97 -29.85 10.71
N SER A 37 11.13 -29.24 10.45
CA SER A 37 11.26 -28.04 9.61
C SER A 37 10.98 -28.31 8.12
N LYS A 38 11.43 -29.46 7.58
CA LYS A 38 11.08 -29.89 6.22
C LYS A 38 9.59 -30.21 6.05
N ASN A 39 8.95 -30.79 7.06
CA ASN A 39 7.53 -31.13 7.00
C ASN A 39 6.63 -29.89 7.06
N ALA A 40 6.99 -28.88 7.87
CA ALA A 40 6.28 -27.59 7.92
C ALA A 40 6.36 -26.82 6.58
N ALA A 41 7.56 -26.75 5.98
CA ALA A 41 7.74 -26.11 4.68
C ALA A 41 7.02 -26.84 3.53
N LYS A 42 6.96 -28.19 3.60
CA LYS A 42 6.25 -29.01 2.61
C LYS A 42 4.72 -28.90 2.74
N ALA A 43 4.20 -28.70 3.96
CA ALA A 43 2.78 -28.45 4.21
C ALA A 43 2.32 -27.08 3.67
N ALA A 44 3.13 -26.03 3.89
CA ALA A 44 2.86 -24.69 3.34
C ALA A 44 2.85 -24.68 1.80
N ALA A 45 3.79 -25.38 1.16
CA ALA A 45 3.84 -25.49 -0.31
C ALA A 45 2.67 -26.29 -0.91
N LYS A 46 2.17 -27.32 -0.21
CA LYS A 46 1.03 -28.13 -0.67
C LYS A 46 -0.29 -27.37 -0.60
N ASN A 47 -0.46 -26.50 0.40
CA ASN A 47 -1.64 -25.65 0.53
C ASN A 47 -1.67 -24.54 -0.54
N ALA A 48 -0.52 -23.96 -0.88
CA ALA A 48 -0.40 -22.98 -1.96
C ALA A 48 -0.73 -23.58 -3.35
N ALA A 49 -0.33 -24.83 -3.61
CA ALA A 49 -0.66 -25.51 -4.87
C ALA A 49 -2.15 -25.91 -4.98
N LYS A 50 -2.81 -26.25 -3.86
CA LYS A 50 -4.23 -26.59 -3.82
C LYS A 50 -5.14 -25.37 -4.07
N ALA A 51 -4.68 -24.17 -3.70
CA ALA A 51 -5.38 -22.91 -3.99
C ALA A 51 -5.29 -22.52 -5.49
N ALA A 52 -4.20 -22.85 -6.17
CA ALA A 52 -4.02 -22.54 -7.59
C ALA A 52 -4.82 -23.46 -8.53
N ALA A 53 -5.09 -24.71 -8.14
CA ALA A 53 -5.82 -25.68 -8.96
C ALA A 53 -7.34 -25.47 -9.00
N LYS A 54 -7.92 -24.66 -8.09
CA LYS A 54 -9.38 -24.50 -7.97
C LYS A 54 -9.97 -23.39 -8.87
N ASN A 55 -9.14 -22.57 -9.53
CA ASN A 55 -9.58 -21.42 -10.34
C ASN A 55 -9.36 -21.58 -11.86
N SER A 56 -9.13 -22.80 -12.35
CA SER A 56 -8.98 -23.09 -13.77
C SER A 56 -10.12 -23.99 -14.25
N ALA A 57 -11.30 -23.40 -14.47
CA ALA A 57 -12.34 -23.99 -15.29
C ALA A 57 -13.13 -22.86 -15.98
N ALA A 58 -12.85 -22.65 -17.26
CA ALA A 58 -13.70 -21.91 -18.18
C ALA A 58 -14.41 -22.92 -19.09
N PRO A 59 -15.61 -22.61 -19.60
CA PRO A 59 -16.02 -23.09 -20.90
C PRO A 59 -16.10 -21.95 -21.92
N ALA A 60 -15.67 -22.30 -23.12
CA ALA A 60 -15.69 -21.52 -24.35
C ALA A 60 -17.03 -21.66 -25.09
N GLY A 61 -17.30 -20.70 -25.99
CA GLY A 61 -17.93 -20.98 -27.28
C GLY A 61 -19.26 -20.28 -27.57
N ALA A 62 -19.22 -19.24 -28.43
CA ALA A 62 -20.05 -19.08 -29.64
C ALA A 62 -19.97 -17.64 -30.21
N GLU A 63 -18.96 -17.36 -31.06
CA GLU A 63 -19.09 -17.11 -32.51
C GLU A 63 -20.53 -16.77 -33.05
N ILE A 64 -20.85 -15.82 -33.96
CA ILE A 64 -20.22 -15.14 -35.13
C ILE A 64 -21.15 -13.91 -35.54
N PRO A 65 -21.02 -13.20 -36.70
CA PRO A 65 -20.19 -12.02 -37.03
C PRO A 65 -20.93 -10.69 -37.38
N ALA A 66 -20.09 -9.68 -37.57
CA ALA A 66 -20.25 -8.35 -38.15
C ALA A 66 -20.99 -8.20 -39.49
N ARG A 67 -21.52 -6.97 -39.72
CA ARG A 67 -21.46 -6.25 -41.01
C ARG A 67 -21.80 -4.76 -40.88
N THR A 68 -20.83 -3.89 -41.14
CA THR A 68 -20.98 -2.53 -41.73
C THR A 68 -20.92 -2.75 -43.28
N PRO A 69 -21.35 -1.86 -44.22
CA PRO A 69 -21.29 -0.40 -44.13
C PRO A 69 -22.31 0.46 -44.96
N ALA A 70 -22.15 1.79 -44.82
CA ALA A 70 -22.17 2.84 -45.87
C ALA A 70 -23.45 3.67 -46.21
N ARG A 71 -23.21 4.99 -46.18
CA ARG A 71 -23.55 6.09 -47.14
C ARG A 71 -25.01 6.55 -47.38
N THR A 72 -25.27 7.80 -46.93
CA THR A 72 -25.78 9.05 -47.58
C THR A 72 -26.72 9.01 -48.82
N PRO A 73 -27.31 10.15 -49.28
CA PRO A 73 -27.99 11.32 -48.67
C PRO A 73 -29.39 11.61 -49.31
N ALA A 74 -30.17 12.58 -48.79
CA ALA A 74 -31.10 13.48 -49.52
C ALA A 74 -31.95 14.24 -48.49
N ASP A 75 -31.83 15.56 -48.33
CA ASP A 75 -32.36 16.67 -49.14
C ASP A 75 -33.79 17.11 -48.77
N THR A 76 -34.02 18.42 -48.95
CA THR A 76 -35.24 19.22 -48.81
C THR A 76 -35.48 19.80 -47.41
N SER A 77 -35.09 21.06 -47.14
CA SER A 77 -35.54 22.37 -47.65
C SER A 77 -36.50 23.03 -46.67
N THR A 78 -36.08 24.20 -46.20
CA THR A 78 -36.89 25.42 -45.99
C THR A 78 -38.26 25.26 -45.34
N ASP A 79 -38.45 25.78 -44.13
CA ASP A 79 -38.84 27.19 -44.03
C ASP A 79 -38.78 27.73 -42.61
N THR A 80 -38.45 29.02 -42.54
CA THR A 80 -38.44 29.85 -41.34
C THR A 80 -39.87 30.23 -41.00
N PRO A 81 -40.21 30.37 -39.70
CA PRO A 81 -40.79 31.65 -39.33
C PRO A 81 -40.09 32.26 -38.12
N VAL A 82 -39.77 33.53 -38.29
CA VAL A 82 -39.40 34.50 -37.27
C VAL A 82 -40.54 34.54 -36.25
N GLY A 83 -40.23 34.10 -35.02
CA GLY A 83 -41.12 34.17 -33.87
C GLY A 83 -40.33 34.66 -32.67
N THR A 84 -40.47 35.95 -32.39
CA THR A 84 -39.99 36.68 -31.21
C THR A 84 -40.33 35.92 -29.92
N PRO A 85 -39.37 35.55 -29.06
CA PRO A 85 -39.69 35.23 -27.69
C PRO A 85 -39.67 36.53 -26.88
N VAL A 86 -40.87 36.92 -26.45
CA VAL A 86 -41.12 37.84 -25.34
C VAL A 86 -40.22 37.44 -24.16
N GLY A 87 -39.51 38.42 -23.61
CA GLY A 87 -38.61 38.22 -22.48
C GLY A 87 -39.34 37.60 -21.30
N THR A 88 -38.94 36.40 -20.92
CA THR A 88 -39.03 35.96 -19.53
C THR A 88 -37.95 36.72 -18.77
N PRO A 89 -38.27 37.45 -17.69
CA PRO A 89 -37.24 37.94 -16.80
C PRO A 89 -36.44 36.72 -16.33
N ALA A 90 -35.12 36.80 -16.43
CA ALA A 90 -34.25 35.94 -15.66
C ALA A 90 -34.65 36.13 -14.20
N GLU A 91 -35.38 35.15 -13.67
CA GLU A 91 -35.54 34.95 -12.24
C GLU A 91 -34.14 34.63 -11.75
N GLU A 92 -33.40 35.70 -11.41
CA GLU A 92 -32.20 35.64 -10.62
C GLU A 92 -32.63 34.95 -9.34
N ALA A 93 -32.40 33.63 -9.28
CA ALA A 93 -32.81 32.78 -8.18
C ALA A 93 -32.20 33.38 -6.92
N ALA A 94 -33.00 34.16 -6.20
CA ALA A 94 -32.62 34.78 -4.96
C ALA A 94 -32.32 33.62 -4.02
N VAL A 95 -31.02 33.36 -3.82
CA VAL A 95 -30.54 32.33 -2.89
C VAL A 95 -31.26 32.60 -1.58
N THR A 96 -32.14 31.67 -1.21
CA THR A 96 -32.98 31.87 -0.05
C THR A 96 -32.09 31.98 1.18
N PRO A 97 -32.49 32.72 2.24
CA PRO A 97 -31.74 32.74 3.50
C PRO A 97 -31.43 31.33 4.04
N ALA A 98 -32.30 30.36 3.74
CA ALA A 98 -32.11 28.94 4.07
C ALA A 98 -30.97 28.28 3.27
N GLU A 99 -30.87 28.51 1.96
CA GLU A 99 -29.78 28.01 1.12
C GLU A 99 -28.44 28.65 1.46
N ALA A 100 -28.43 29.96 1.77
CA ALA A 100 -27.24 30.66 2.24
C ALA A 100 -26.75 30.13 3.59
N ALA A 101 -27.67 29.87 4.53
CA ALA A 101 -27.35 29.26 5.82
C ALA A 101 -26.84 27.81 5.66
N ALA A 102 -27.45 27.01 4.77
CA ALA A 102 -27.00 25.66 4.47
C ALA A 102 -25.60 25.63 3.84
N ALA A 103 -25.31 26.56 2.91
CA ALA A 103 -23.98 26.69 2.32
C ALA A 103 -22.92 27.10 3.35
N ALA A 104 -23.24 28.03 4.25
CA ALA A 104 -22.36 28.43 5.34
C ALA A 104 -22.10 27.28 6.34
N ALA A 105 -23.13 26.50 6.67
CA ALA A 105 -23.00 25.32 7.52
C ALA A 105 -22.12 24.25 6.85
N ALA A 106 -22.32 23.97 5.56
CA ALA A 106 -21.50 23.03 4.79
C ALA A 106 -20.03 23.49 4.69
N ALA A 107 -19.77 24.78 4.51
CA ALA A 107 -18.43 25.34 4.51
C ALA A 107 -17.73 25.20 5.87
N THR A 108 -18.49 25.38 6.96
CA THR A 108 -18.01 25.20 8.34
C THR A 108 -17.67 23.74 8.61
N ALA A 109 -18.57 22.81 8.29
CA ALA A 109 -18.32 21.37 8.42
C ALA A 109 -17.13 20.91 7.57
N GLY A 110 -17.00 21.42 6.35
CA GLY A 110 -15.85 21.14 5.47
C GLY A 110 -14.53 21.70 5.99
N ARG A 111 -14.54 22.81 6.73
CA ARG A 111 -13.34 23.31 7.44
C ARG A 111 -13.01 22.42 8.65
N ALA A 112 -14.02 22.11 9.48
CA ALA A 112 -13.85 21.24 10.64
C ALA A 112 -13.33 19.85 10.27
N ARG A 113 -13.80 19.24 9.18
CA ARG A 113 -13.27 17.95 8.68
C ARG A 113 -11.79 18.00 8.30
N ARG A 114 -11.34 19.11 7.70
CA ARG A 114 -9.93 19.31 7.35
C ARG A 114 -9.08 19.49 8.59
N GLU A 115 -9.51 20.36 9.52
CA GLU A 115 -8.80 20.56 10.79
C GLU A 115 -8.75 19.28 11.63
N LEU A 116 -9.84 18.51 11.65
CA LEU A 116 -9.89 17.20 12.32
C LEU A 116 -8.93 16.19 11.68
N PHE A 117 -8.92 16.11 10.35
CA PHE A 117 -7.96 15.27 9.65
C PHE A 117 -6.52 15.68 9.97
N ASP A 118 -6.20 16.97 9.92
CA ASP A 118 -4.84 17.47 10.17
C ASP A 118 -4.39 17.16 11.60
N ALA A 119 -5.27 17.35 12.59
CA ALA A 119 -5.00 17.00 13.99
C ALA A 119 -4.67 15.50 14.15
N LEU A 120 -5.45 14.61 13.53
CA LEU A 120 -5.25 13.16 13.59
C LEU A 120 -4.02 12.70 12.79
N ALA A 121 -3.80 13.24 11.59
CA ALA A 121 -2.76 12.80 10.67
C ALA A 121 -1.36 13.28 11.05
N THR A 122 -1.27 14.38 11.80
CA THR A 122 0.02 14.93 12.28
C THR A 122 0.28 14.62 13.75
N GLY A 123 -0.73 14.16 14.49
CA GLY A 123 -0.66 14.01 15.95
C GLY A 123 -0.49 15.35 16.67
N ALA A 124 -0.75 16.47 15.99
CA ALA A 124 -0.60 17.78 16.55
C ALA A 124 -1.78 18.08 17.48
N GLU A 125 -1.51 18.21 18.77
CA GLU A 125 -2.43 18.80 19.76
C GLU A 125 -2.61 20.32 19.56
N GLY A 126 -2.14 20.88 18.44
CA GLY A 126 -1.89 22.30 18.23
C GLY A 126 -3.07 23.12 17.72
N SER A 127 -4.20 22.52 17.36
CA SER A 127 -5.42 23.29 17.14
C SER A 127 -6.02 23.57 18.52
N GLY A 128 -6.05 24.83 18.94
CA GLY A 128 -6.66 25.23 20.23
C GLY A 128 -8.13 24.81 20.41
N THR A 129 -8.74 24.23 19.37
CA THR A 129 -10.05 23.60 19.38
C THR A 129 -9.93 22.13 19.81
N PRO A 130 -10.61 21.70 20.90
CA PRO A 130 -10.60 20.30 21.31
C PRO A 130 -11.10 19.35 20.21
N LEU A 131 -10.50 18.16 20.12
CA LEU A 131 -10.84 17.13 19.13
C LEU A 131 -12.33 16.77 19.12
N ALA A 132 -12.97 16.75 20.30
CA ALA A 132 -14.40 16.49 20.43
C ALA A 132 -15.28 17.56 19.75
N GLU A 133 -14.85 18.83 19.77
CA GLU A 133 -15.56 19.91 19.10
C GLU A 133 -15.38 19.85 17.59
N LEU A 134 -14.15 19.56 17.13
CA LEU A 134 -13.89 19.32 15.71
C LEU A 134 -14.71 18.15 15.18
N SER A 135 -14.80 17.03 15.92
CA SER A 135 -15.66 15.89 15.60
C SER A 135 -17.14 16.28 15.44
N ARG A 136 -17.67 17.05 16.40
CA ARG A 136 -19.07 17.53 16.38
C ARG A 136 -19.35 18.41 15.15
N LEU A 137 -18.49 19.39 14.88
CA LEU A 137 -18.61 20.32 13.76
C LEU A 137 -18.40 19.61 12.41
N ALA A 138 -17.52 18.63 12.36
CA ALA A 138 -17.22 17.82 11.19
C ALA A 138 -18.31 16.79 10.85
N GLY A 139 -19.23 16.52 11.81
CA GLY A 139 -20.19 15.44 11.72
C GLY A 139 -19.54 14.07 11.62
N TRP A 140 -18.34 13.90 12.18
CA TRP A 140 -17.56 12.67 12.10
C TRP A 140 -17.32 12.12 13.52
N PRO A 141 -18.06 11.10 13.96
CA PRO A 141 -17.88 10.53 15.29
C PRO A 141 -16.48 9.92 15.41
N LEU A 142 -15.83 10.10 16.57
CA LEU A 142 -14.50 9.56 16.81
C LEU A 142 -14.57 8.02 16.93
N PRO A 143 -13.98 7.26 15.97
CA PRO A 143 -14.00 5.80 15.99
C PRO A 143 -13.00 5.24 17.02
N GLU A 144 -13.09 3.95 17.31
CA GLU A 144 -12.12 3.29 18.19
C GLU A 144 -10.82 3.03 17.44
N THR A 145 -10.92 2.58 16.18
CA THR A 145 -9.78 2.32 15.32
C THR A 145 -9.90 3.06 13.99
N VAL A 146 -8.76 3.33 13.37
CA VAL A 146 -8.66 3.99 12.07
C VAL A 146 -7.60 3.32 11.22
N GLN A 147 -7.79 3.41 9.91
CA GLN A 147 -6.81 2.97 8.93
C GLN A 147 -6.63 4.02 7.84
N ALA A 148 -5.38 4.40 7.59
CA ALA A 148 -5.07 5.40 6.58
C ALA A 148 -4.96 4.78 5.19
N VAL A 149 -5.39 5.51 4.16
CA VAL A 149 -5.16 5.18 2.75
C VAL A 149 -4.52 6.38 2.07
N ALA A 150 -3.31 6.21 1.54
CA ALA A 150 -2.59 7.22 0.76
C ALA A 150 -2.78 6.97 -0.75
N LEU A 151 -3.05 8.02 -1.51
CA LEU A 151 -3.36 7.96 -2.95
C LEU A 151 -2.36 8.76 -3.78
N VAL A 152 -2.00 8.24 -4.96
CA VAL A 152 -1.19 8.99 -5.93
C VAL A 152 -2.00 10.08 -6.64
N THR A 153 -3.24 9.79 -7.01
CA THR A 153 -4.08 10.70 -7.81
C THR A 153 -5.13 11.35 -6.91
N PRO A 154 -5.02 12.65 -6.62
CA PRO A 154 -5.91 13.31 -5.67
C PRO A 154 -7.38 13.38 -6.16
N GLY A 155 -7.61 13.39 -7.47
CA GLY A 155 -8.97 13.45 -8.05
C GLY A 155 -9.85 12.23 -7.77
N GLU A 156 -9.29 11.14 -7.24
CA GLU A 156 -10.03 9.90 -6.94
C GLU A 156 -10.54 9.85 -5.50
N ALA A 157 -10.04 10.71 -4.61
CA ALA A 157 -10.39 10.72 -3.19
C ALA A 157 -11.91 10.94 -2.93
N PRO A 158 -12.62 11.85 -3.62
CA PRO A 158 -14.06 12.04 -3.39
C PRO A 158 -14.90 10.81 -3.74
N ALA A 159 -14.52 10.07 -4.79
CA ALA A 159 -15.22 8.84 -5.19
C ALA A 159 -14.97 7.68 -4.19
N LEU A 160 -13.80 7.68 -3.55
CA LEU A 160 -13.47 6.73 -2.49
C LEU A 160 -14.11 7.08 -1.16
N ALA A 161 -14.34 8.37 -0.89
CA ALA A 161 -15.05 8.80 0.30
C ALA A 161 -16.55 8.44 0.27
N ALA A 162 -17.08 7.98 -0.85
CA ALA A 162 -18.42 7.39 -0.92
C ALA A 162 -18.48 5.95 -0.34
N LEU A 163 -17.34 5.34 0.00
CA LEU A 163 -17.26 3.98 0.57
C LEU A 163 -17.50 3.94 2.08
N GLY A 164 -17.73 5.09 2.73
CA GLY A 164 -18.01 5.23 4.15
C GLY A 164 -17.83 6.68 4.60
N ASP A 165 -18.11 7.00 5.87
CA ASP A 165 -17.85 8.33 6.42
C ASP A 165 -16.34 8.55 6.65
N THR A 166 -15.56 8.67 5.58
CA THR A 166 -14.09 8.82 5.64
C THR A 166 -13.68 10.28 5.74
N LEU A 167 -12.63 10.56 6.52
CA LEU A 167 -12.00 11.89 6.52
C LEU A 167 -10.99 11.97 5.38
N ILE A 168 -11.03 13.07 4.62
CA ILE A 168 -10.10 13.35 3.54
C ILE A 168 -9.26 14.56 3.93
N GLY A 169 -7.95 14.45 3.76
CA GLY A 169 -7.07 15.60 3.83
C GLY A 169 -5.76 15.39 3.09
N ALA A 170 -4.97 16.44 3.04
CA ALA A 170 -3.68 16.46 2.36
C ALA A 170 -2.56 16.43 3.39
N VAL A 171 -1.54 15.60 3.17
CA VAL A 171 -0.31 15.65 3.96
C VAL A 171 0.87 15.88 3.02
N GLY A 172 1.36 17.12 2.98
CA GLY A 172 2.22 17.58 1.90
C GLY A 172 1.47 17.60 0.58
N GLU A 173 2.00 16.93 -0.44
CA GLU A 173 1.40 16.87 -1.79
C GLU A 173 0.47 15.66 -2.00
N GLU A 174 0.35 14.78 -0.99
CA GLU A 174 -0.38 13.52 -1.10
C GLU A 174 -1.76 13.62 -0.43
N LEU A 175 -2.81 13.17 -1.12
CA LEU A 175 -4.11 13.01 -0.48
C LEU A 175 -4.16 11.68 0.27
N CYS A 176 -4.68 11.78 1.49
CA CYS A 176 -4.85 10.66 2.40
C CYS A 176 -6.31 10.62 2.88
N LEU A 177 -6.80 9.40 3.11
CA LEU A 177 -8.10 9.10 3.68
C LEU A 177 -7.89 8.45 5.04
N LEU A 178 -8.72 8.77 6.03
CA LEU A 178 -8.86 7.99 7.26
C LEU A 178 -10.18 7.24 7.20
N VAL A 179 -10.07 5.90 7.18
CA VAL A 179 -11.20 4.98 7.20
C VAL A 179 -11.49 4.62 8.65
N PRO A 180 -12.68 4.96 9.20
CA PRO A 180 -13.05 4.59 10.56
C PRO A 180 -13.36 3.09 10.67
N ASP A 181 -13.03 2.49 11.81
CA ASP A 181 -13.35 1.12 12.21
C ASP A 181 -13.27 0.12 11.03
N PRO A 182 -12.08 -0.10 10.45
CA PRO A 182 -11.93 -0.94 9.25
C PRO A 182 -12.53 -2.35 9.43
N ASP A 183 -12.50 -2.91 10.64
CA ASP A 183 -13.09 -4.20 10.97
C ASP A 183 -14.62 -4.23 10.81
N ARG A 184 -15.28 -3.06 10.89
CA ARG A 184 -16.72 -2.90 10.72
C ARG A 184 -17.13 -2.66 9.25
N LEU A 185 -16.19 -2.54 8.31
CA LEU A 185 -16.53 -2.54 6.88
C LEU A 185 -16.99 -3.92 6.36
N ALA A 186 -16.87 -4.97 7.17
CA ALA A 186 -17.41 -6.28 6.84
C ALA A 186 -18.97 -6.26 6.81
N PRO A 187 -19.64 -7.10 6.00
CA PRO A 187 -21.09 -7.12 5.88
C PRO A 187 -21.81 -7.32 7.23
N ALA A 188 -22.94 -6.62 7.43
CA ALA A 188 -23.70 -6.56 8.68
C ALA A 188 -24.31 -7.90 9.14
N ASP A 189 -24.34 -8.92 8.29
CA ASP A 189 -25.01 -10.20 8.54
C ASP A 189 -24.17 -11.16 9.42
N ARG A 190 -23.28 -10.64 10.28
CA ARG A 190 -22.21 -11.43 10.91
C ARG A 190 -22.18 -11.38 12.44
N GLU A 191 -21.83 -12.54 13.00
CA GLU A 191 -21.48 -12.76 14.41
C GLU A 191 -20.32 -11.85 14.87
N PRO A 192 -20.50 -11.05 15.96
CA PRO A 192 -19.57 -10.00 16.41
C PRO A 192 -18.15 -10.45 16.76
N ASP A 193 -17.91 -11.74 17.01
CA ASP A 193 -16.68 -12.25 17.65
C ASP A 193 -15.55 -12.63 16.69
N SER A 194 -15.65 -12.28 15.41
CA SER A 194 -14.68 -12.69 14.39
C SER A 194 -14.19 -11.51 13.57
N CYS A 195 -13.31 -10.70 14.18
CA CYS A 195 -12.49 -9.69 13.52
C CYS A 195 -11.53 -10.39 12.52
N ASP A 196 -11.99 -10.62 11.29
CA ASP A 196 -11.14 -11.19 10.25
C ASP A 196 -10.54 -10.05 9.41
N GLU A 197 -9.29 -9.66 9.73
CA GLU A 197 -8.49 -8.66 8.99
C GLU A 197 -8.52 -8.91 7.47
N THR A 198 -8.75 -10.16 7.06
CA THR A 198 -8.86 -10.59 5.65
C THR A 198 -10.04 -9.94 4.92
N GLU A 199 -11.16 -9.67 5.58
CA GLU A 199 -12.40 -9.17 4.96
C GLU A 199 -12.34 -7.65 4.73
N SER A 200 -11.95 -6.87 5.74
CA SER A 200 -11.71 -5.43 5.62
C SER A 200 -10.69 -5.12 4.54
N ARG A 201 -9.63 -5.93 4.49
CA ARG A 201 -8.63 -5.90 3.42
C ARG A 201 -9.24 -6.18 2.05
N ALA A 202 -10.18 -7.11 1.93
CA ALA A 202 -10.86 -7.43 0.67
C ALA A 202 -11.75 -6.28 0.20
N VAL A 203 -12.50 -5.64 1.10
CA VAL A 203 -13.32 -4.46 0.79
C VAL A 203 -12.45 -3.30 0.29
N LEU A 204 -11.38 -2.96 1.02
CA LEU A 204 -10.43 -1.94 0.59
C LEU A 204 -9.74 -2.31 -0.73
N SER A 205 -9.42 -3.59 -0.94
CA SER A 205 -8.85 -4.07 -2.20
C SER A 205 -9.80 -3.91 -3.39
N ALA A 206 -11.10 -4.13 -3.19
CA ALA A 206 -12.11 -3.95 -4.22
C ALA A 206 -12.34 -2.46 -4.50
N ALA A 207 -12.48 -1.67 -3.45
CA ALA A 207 -12.60 -0.21 -3.49
C ALA A 207 -11.45 0.46 -4.23
N LEU A 208 -10.21 0.06 -3.96
CA LEU A 208 -9.01 0.68 -4.52
C LEU A 208 -8.54 0.00 -5.81
N ARG A 209 -9.32 -0.94 -6.36
CA ARG A 209 -8.95 -1.62 -7.61
C ARG A 209 -8.79 -0.62 -8.74
N GLY A 210 -7.70 -0.77 -9.50
CA GLY A 210 -7.37 0.13 -10.61
C GLY A 210 -6.62 1.40 -10.20
N ARG A 211 -6.42 1.61 -8.89
CA ARG A 211 -5.80 2.80 -8.31
C ARG A 211 -4.45 2.47 -7.69
N THR A 212 -3.49 3.38 -7.82
CA THR A 212 -2.24 3.28 -7.05
C THR A 212 -2.47 3.88 -5.68
N ALA A 213 -2.61 2.99 -4.70
CA ALA A 213 -2.88 3.33 -3.31
C ALA A 213 -2.02 2.50 -2.35
N ALA A 214 -1.73 3.05 -1.20
CA ALA A 214 -1.10 2.33 -0.09
C ALA A 214 -1.98 2.44 1.15
N VAL A 215 -2.16 1.32 1.85
CA VAL A 215 -3.01 1.21 3.03
C VAL A 215 -2.13 1.00 4.25
N GLY A 216 -2.31 1.84 5.26
CA GLY A 216 -1.61 1.81 6.54
C GLY A 216 -2.13 0.70 7.47
N HIS A 217 -1.59 0.67 8.68
CA HIS A 217 -2.08 -0.21 9.74
C HIS A 217 -3.47 0.22 10.23
N ALA A 218 -4.29 -0.75 10.63
CA ALA A 218 -5.42 -0.49 11.51
C ALA A 218 -4.88 -0.23 12.92
N VAL A 219 -5.12 0.96 13.46
CA VAL A 219 -4.57 1.42 14.75
C VAL A 219 -5.63 2.12 15.57
N PRO A 220 -5.48 2.22 16.91
CA PRO A 220 -6.31 3.11 17.72
C PRO A 220 -6.28 4.54 17.19
N LEU A 221 -7.38 5.29 17.38
CA LEU A 221 -7.51 6.66 16.87
C LEU A 221 -6.34 7.60 17.21
N HIS A 222 -5.77 7.50 18.42
CA HIS A 222 -4.64 8.34 18.84
C HIS A 222 -3.35 8.07 18.07
N ASP A 223 -3.23 6.90 17.42
CA ASP A 223 -2.10 6.50 16.60
C ASP A 223 -2.33 6.75 15.09
N ALA A 224 -3.41 7.46 14.73
CA ALA A 224 -3.77 7.75 13.33
C ALA A 224 -2.58 8.29 12.50
N ALA A 225 -1.78 9.17 13.10
CA ALA A 225 -0.57 9.73 12.48
C ALA A 225 0.42 8.65 12.04
N SER A 226 0.59 7.58 12.83
CA SER A 226 1.43 6.44 12.48
C SER A 226 0.90 5.69 11.25
N SER A 227 -0.42 5.44 11.19
CA SER A 227 -1.04 4.80 10.03
C SER A 227 -0.83 5.63 8.75
N VAL A 228 -1.05 6.95 8.84
CA VAL A 228 -0.82 7.89 7.73
C VAL A 228 0.65 7.90 7.32
N HIS A 229 1.58 7.98 8.27
CA HIS A 229 3.01 7.97 8.02
C HIS A 229 3.43 6.73 7.21
N TRP A 230 3.01 5.54 7.65
CA TRP A 230 3.41 4.28 7.01
C TRP A 230 2.75 4.07 5.65
N ALA A 231 1.47 4.45 5.50
CA ALA A 231 0.78 4.41 4.21
C ALA A 231 1.52 5.27 3.17
N ARG A 232 1.86 6.51 3.53
CA ARG A 232 2.60 7.44 2.66
C ARG A 232 4.01 6.94 2.36
N ARG A 233 4.73 6.43 3.38
CA ARG A 233 6.07 5.87 3.18
C ARG A 233 6.02 4.71 2.17
N LEU A 234 5.07 3.79 2.32
CA LEU A 234 4.88 2.69 1.38
C LEU A 234 4.50 3.16 -0.03
N LEU A 235 3.61 4.15 -0.15
CA LEU A 235 3.25 4.76 -1.43
C LEU A 235 4.48 5.29 -2.18
N SER A 236 5.35 6.03 -1.48
CA SER A 236 6.57 6.62 -2.05
C SER A 236 7.59 5.57 -2.55
N MET A 237 7.51 4.34 -2.03
CA MET A 237 8.35 3.21 -2.44
C MET A 237 7.72 2.38 -3.56
N THR A 238 6.43 2.56 -3.81
CA THR A 238 5.66 1.75 -4.73
C THR A 238 5.70 2.36 -6.12
N PRO A 239 6.07 1.57 -7.16
CA PRO A 239 6.02 2.05 -8.53
C PRO A 239 4.60 2.50 -8.87
N ALA A 240 4.44 3.75 -9.26
CA ALA A 240 3.15 4.22 -9.74
C ALA A 240 2.80 3.47 -11.04
N ARG A 241 1.87 2.54 -10.95
CA ARG A 241 1.32 1.77 -12.06
C ARG A 241 -0.18 1.97 -12.04
N GLY A 242 -0.65 3.10 -12.58
CA GLY A 242 -2.08 3.29 -12.83
C GLY A 242 -2.57 2.29 -13.89
N GLY A 243 -3.86 1.95 -13.85
CA GLY A 243 -4.48 1.04 -14.81
C GLY A 243 -5.30 -0.05 -14.13
N PRO A 244 -6.13 -0.79 -14.90
CA PRO A 244 -7.13 -1.73 -14.37
C PRO A 244 -6.54 -2.85 -13.49
N ASP A 245 -5.27 -3.21 -13.71
CA ASP A 245 -4.55 -4.22 -12.94
C ASP A 245 -3.84 -3.68 -11.70
N SER A 246 -3.91 -2.36 -11.44
CA SER A 246 -3.35 -1.76 -10.24
C SER A 246 -4.08 -2.26 -9.01
N ARG A 247 -3.32 -2.63 -7.98
CA ARG A 247 -3.82 -3.10 -6.70
C ARG A 247 -3.23 -2.24 -5.60
N PRO A 248 -4.00 -1.97 -4.53
CA PRO A 248 -3.43 -1.35 -3.35
C PRO A 248 -2.35 -2.25 -2.75
N VAL A 249 -1.35 -1.60 -2.15
CA VAL A 249 -0.34 -2.26 -1.33
C VAL A 249 -0.66 -1.99 0.14
N PHE A 250 -0.43 -2.98 1.00
CA PHE A 250 -0.73 -2.85 2.43
C PHE A 250 0.58 -2.88 3.21
N VAL A 251 0.68 -2.00 4.21
CA VAL A 251 1.87 -1.90 5.08
C VAL A 251 2.21 -3.24 5.73
N ASP A 252 1.22 -4.02 6.13
CA ASP A 252 1.39 -5.33 6.77
C ASP A 252 2.15 -6.35 5.91
N ASP A 253 2.11 -6.23 4.57
CA ASP A 253 2.87 -7.10 3.66
C ASP A 253 4.33 -6.64 3.44
N HIS A 254 4.67 -5.44 3.91
CA HIS A 254 5.90 -4.73 3.55
C HIS A 254 6.74 -4.28 4.76
N LEU A 255 6.45 -4.79 5.96
CA LEU A 255 7.08 -4.36 7.22
C LEU A 255 8.61 -4.43 7.21
N SER A 256 9.18 -5.55 6.76
CA SER A 256 10.65 -5.71 6.71
C SER A 256 11.30 -4.70 5.77
N GLY A 257 10.69 -4.41 4.61
CA GLY A 257 11.17 -3.39 3.69
C GLY A 257 11.06 -1.99 4.27
N LEU A 258 9.95 -1.68 4.91
CA LEU A 258 9.71 -0.41 5.59
C LEU A 258 10.71 -0.14 6.72
N LEU A 259 11.01 -1.17 7.52
CA LEU A 259 12.03 -1.13 8.58
C LEU A 259 13.43 -0.86 8.00
N LEU A 260 13.83 -1.59 6.95
CA LEU A 260 15.12 -1.37 6.29
C LEU A 260 15.24 0.02 5.67
N MET A 261 14.12 0.61 5.25
CA MET A 261 14.11 1.94 4.64
C MET A 261 13.85 3.07 5.64
N GLN A 262 13.82 2.83 6.95
CA GLN A 262 13.69 3.90 7.95
C GLN A 262 14.88 4.85 7.92
N ASP A 263 16.08 4.29 8.03
CA ASP A 263 17.33 5.04 7.94
C ASP A 263 18.13 4.60 6.71
N GLU A 264 17.88 5.31 5.61
CA GLU A 264 18.60 5.10 4.34
C GLU A 264 20.11 5.38 4.48
N SER A 265 20.53 6.21 5.44
CA SER A 265 21.93 6.56 5.67
C SER A 265 22.67 5.43 6.38
N LEU A 266 22.07 4.87 7.43
CA LEU A 266 22.61 3.77 8.21
C LEU A 266 22.67 2.48 7.39
N THR A 267 21.63 2.18 6.62
CA THR A 267 21.64 1.02 5.73
C THR A 267 22.65 1.15 4.59
N ARG A 268 22.89 2.37 4.08
CA ARG A 268 23.98 2.62 3.11
C ARG A 268 25.36 2.41 3.74
N ALA A 269 25.56 2.87 4.98
CA ALA A 269 26.80 2.65 5.71
C ALA A 269 27.05 1.15 5.99
N LEU A 270 26.01 0.42 6.41
CA LEU A 270 26.06 -1.03 6.58
C LEU A 270 26.45 -1.74 5.28
N ALA A 271 25.79 -1.37 4.17
CA ALA A 271 26.08 -1.95 2.87
C ALA A 271 27.49 -1.64 2.38
N ALA A 272 27.97 -0.41 2.55
CA ALA A 272 29.34 -0.03 2.21
C ALA A 272 30.38 -0.82 3.01
N ARG A 273 30.14 -1.01 4.32
CA ARG A 273 31.02 -1.80 5.20
C ARG A 273 31.02 -3.27 4.83
N ARG A 274 29.85 -3.89 4.70
CA ARG A 274 29.71 -5.33 4.51
C ARG A 274 30.01 -5.79 3.10
N LEU A 275 29.70 -4.99 2.09
CA LEU A 275 29.93 -5.34 0.68
C LEU A 275 31.26 -4.81 0.14
N ARG A 276 32.11 -4.22 1.00
CA ARG A 276 33.47 -3.79 0.64
C ARG A 276 34.28 -4.83 -0.13
N PRO A 277 34.23 -6.15 0.19
CA PRO A 277 34.97 -7.16 -0.58
C PRO A 277 34.58 -7.27 -2.07
N LEU A 278 33.47 -6.66 -2.49
CA LEU A 278 33.02 -6.62 -3.88
C LEU A 278 33.41 -5.33 -4.60
N ALA A 279 33.99 -4.34 -3.90
CA ALA A 279 34.22 -3.00 -4.43
C ALA A 279 35.19 -2.95 -5.62
N ASP A 280 36.18 -3.86 -5.65
CA ASP A 280 37.20 -3.92 -6.72
C ASP A 280 36.71 -4.66 -7.98
N LEU A 281 35.49 -5.21 -7.94
CA LEU A 281 34.91 -5.93 -9.08
C LEU A 281 34.25 -4.94 -10.05
N THR A 282 34.18 -5.34 -11.32
CA THR A 282 33.35 -4.60 -12.29
C THR A 282 31.88 -4.59 -11.84
N PRO A 283 31.09 -3.55 -12.18
CA PRO A 283 29.69 -3.45 -11.75
C PRO A 283 28.85 -4.70 -12.07
N ARG A 284 29.04 -5.28 -13.27
CA ARG A 284 28.37 -6.51 -13.70
C ARG A 284 28.77 -7.74 -12.88
N GLN A 285 30.04 -7.83 -12.48
CA GLN A 285 30.52 -8.94 -11.64
C GLN A 285 29.98 -8.79 -10.22
N SER A 286 30.04 -7.59 -9.63
CA SER A 286 29.50 -7.31 -8.29
C SER A 286 28.02 -7.65 -8.23
N GLU A 287 27.20 -7.08 -9.13
CA GLU A 287 25.76 -7.32 -9.17
C GLU A 287 25.43 -8.82 -9.26
N ARG A 288 26.15 -9.55 -10.10
CA ARG A 288 25.96 -11.00 -10.26
C ARG A 288 26.30 -11.80 -8.99
N LEU A 289 27.35 -11.42 -8.26
CA LEU A 289 27.73 -12.07 -7.01
C LEU A 289 26.79 -11.67 -5.87
N GLU A 290 26.36 -10.40 -5.79
CA GLU A 290 25.37 -9.91 -4.84
C GLU A 290 24.04 -10.66 -4.97
N MET A 291 23.52 -10.81 -6.20
CA MET A 291 22.30 -11.59 -6.46
C MET A 291 22.46 -13.06 -6.04
N THR A 292 23.66 -13.63 -6.25
CA THR A 292 23.93 -15.02 -5.88
C THR A 292 24.04 -15.20 -4.37
N LEU A 293 24.69 -14.26 -3.68
CA LEU A 293 24.80 -14.27 -2.23
C LEU A 293 23.43 -14.09 -1.58
N LEU A 294 22.63 -13.12 -2.03
CA LEU A 294 21.28 -12.92 -1.49
C LEU A 294 20.41 -14.16 -1.68
N ALA A 295 20.35 -14.73 -2.90
CA ALA A 295 19.56 -15.92 -3.17
C ALA A 295 20.01 -17.14 -2.33
N TRP A 296 21.31 -17.24 -2.02
CA TRP A 296 21.83 -18.30 -1.16
C TRP A 296 21.49 -18.08 0.33
N LEU A 297 21.56 -16.84 0.82
CA LEU A 297 21.13 -16.48 2.17
C LEU A 297 19.64 -16.75 2.39
N GLU A 298 18.80 -16.43 1.38
CA GLU A 298 17.34 -16.64 1.43
C GLU A 298 16.94 -18.12 1.24
N GLY A 299 17.63 -18.84 0.36
CA GLY A 299 17.25 -20.19 -0.06
C GLY A 299 17.84 -21.32 0.79
N GLY A 300 18.78 -21.03 1.69
CA GLY A 300 19.41 -22.05 2.54
C GLY A 300 20.33 -23.03 1.80
N GLY A 301 20.69 -22.75 0.55
CA GLY A 301 21.51 -23.65 -0.26
C GLY A 301 21.72 -23.25 -1.71
N ALA A 302 22.69 -23.90 -2.35
CA ALA A 302 23.00 -23.68 -3.77
C ALA A 302 21.89 -24.16 -4.73
N PRO A 303 21.19 -25.30 -4.50
CA PRO A 303 20.06 -25.71 -5.33
C PRO A 303 18.91 -24.70 -5.33
N GLU A 304 18.58 -24.16 -4.16
CA GLU A 304 17.49 -23.20 -3.95
C GLU A 304 17.84 -21.85 -4.59
N ALA A 305 19.08 -21.39 -4.40
CA ALA A 305 19.59 -20.21 -5.08
C ALA A 305 19.59 -20.38 -6.62
N ALA A 306 19.93 -21.57 -7.12
CA ALA A 306 19.92 -21.86 -8.56
C ALA A 306 18.50 -21.79 -9.14
N LYS A 307 17.51 -22.34 -8.41
CA LYS A 307 16.09 -22.24 -8.76
C LYS A 307 15.62 -20.78 -8.75
N ALA A 308 15.95 -20.01 -7.71
CA ALA A 308 15.58 -18.60 -7.59
C ALA A 308 16.16 -17.75 -8.72
N LEU A 309 17.41 -18.01 -9.10
CA LEU A 309 18.12 -17.28 -10.15
C LEU A 309 17.88 -17.82 -11.57
N LYS A 310 17.17 -18.95 -11.73
CA LYS A 310 16.95 -19.65 -13.00
C LYS A 310 18.27 -19.96 -13.74
N VAL A 311 19.27 -20.45 -13.01
CA VAL A 311 20.57 -20.86 -13.56
C VAL A 311 20.91 -22.29 -13.16
N HIS A 312 21.88 -22.90 -13.84
CA HIS A 312 22.34 -24.24 -13.48
C HIS A 312 23.00 -24.25 -12.07
N PRO A 313 22.75 -25.26 -11.21
CA PRO A 313 23.34 -25.34 -9.87
C PRO A 313 24.86 -25.24 -9.84
N GLN A 314 25.54 -25.75 -10.85
CA GLN A 314 27.01 -25.64 -10.96
C GLN A 314 27.48 -24.19 -11.11
N THR A 315 26.70 -23.34 -11.77
CA THR A 315 26.99 -21.91 -11.89
C THR A 315 26.90 -21.22 -10.53
N VAL A 316 25.91 -21.57 -9.71
CA VAL A 316 25.80 -21.05 -8.34
C VAL A 316 26.98 -21.52 -7.50
N ARG A 317 27.33 -22.81 -7.53
CA ARG A 317 28.49 -23.34 -6.79
C ARG A 317 29.79 -22.64 -7.19
N TYR A 318 29.98 -22.39 -8.48
CA TYR A 318 31.14 -21.62 -8.96
C TYR A 318 31.16 -20.21 -8.38
N ARG A 319 30.05 -19.48 -8.44
CA ARG A 319 29.95 -18.13 -7.89
C ARG A 319 30.09 -18.11 -6.36
N LEU A 320 29.54 -19.08 -5.65
CA LEU A 320 29.70 -19.21 -4.19
C LEU A 320 31.16 -19.44 -3.81
N ARG A 321 31.92 -20.25 -4.56
CA ARG A 321 33.38 -20.35 -4.34
C ARG A 321 34.10 -19.02 -4.56
N GLN A 322 33.66 -18.19 -5.50
CA GLN A 322 34.22 -16.84 -5.67
C GLN A 322 33.88 -15.96 -4.46
N ILE A 323 32.63 -15.98 -4.01
CA ILE A 323 32.16 -15.24 -2.84
C ILE A 323 32.92 -15.68 -1.57
N GLU A 324 33.12 -16.98 -1.36
CA GLU A 324 33.91 -17.52 -0.25
C GLU A 324 35.36 -17.05 -0.26
N ARG A 325 35.99 -16.91 -1.44
CA ARG A 325 37.35 -16.36 -1.54
C ARG A 325 37.41 -14.87 -1.17
N LEU A 326 36.37 -14.10 -1.48
CA LEU A 326 36.32 -12.65 -1.22
C LEU A 326 36.00 -12.34 0.25
N PHE A 327 35.04 -13.05 0.83
CA PHE A 327 34.56 -12.79 2.20
C PHE A 327 35.25 -13.66 3.26
N GLY A 328 35.94 -14.73 2.86
CA GLY A 328 36.68 -15.61 3.75
C GLY A 328 35.82 -16.29 4.81
N PRO A 329 36.35 -16.51 6.04
CA PRO A 329 35.64 -17.22 7.09
C PRO A 329 34.41 -16.47 7.62
N GLY A 330 34.27 -15.17 7.35
CA GLY A 330 33.14 -14.36 7.80
C GLY A 330 31.78 -14.85 7.30
N LEU A 331 31.75 -15.55 6.16
CA LEU A 331 30.51 -16.21 5.67
C LEU A 331 30.06 -17.37 6.54
N ARG A 332 30.82 -17.82 7.54
CA ARG A 332 30.38 -18.86 8.48
C ARG A 332 29.72 -18.28 9.72
N ASP A 333 29.94 -17.00 10.00
CA ASP A 333 29.38 -16.32 11.15
C ASP A 333 27.91 -15.92 10.90
N PRO A 334 26.97 -16.32 11.77
CA PRO A 334 25.55 -16.03 11.59
C PRO A 334 25.23 -14.54 11.69
N GLY A 335 25.94 -13.78 12.52
CA GLY A 335 25.75 -12.33 12.64
C GLY A 335 26.16 -11.59 11.36
N ILE A 336 27.31 -11.96 10.79
CA ILE A 336 27.78 -11.43 9.50
C ILE A 336 26.81 -11.78 8.38
N ARG A 337 26.27 -13.02 8.35
CA ARG A 337 25.26 -13.42 7.35
C ARG A 337 24.01 -12.57 7.43
N PHE A 338 23.51 -12.33 8.64
CA PHE A 338 22.36 -11.46 8.86
C PHE A 338 22.62 -10.04 8.36
N GLU A 339 23.77 -9.45 8.73
CA GLU A 339 24.14 -8.11 8.26
C GLU A 339 24.34 -8.04 6.73
N LEU A 340 24.86 -9.11 6.11
CA LEU A 340 24.96 -9.21 4.64
C LEU A 340 23.60 -9.29 3.97
N GLU A 341 22.66 -10.07 4.53
CA GLU A 341 21.29 -10.17 4.02
C GLU A 341 20.58 -8.81 4.11
N MET A 342 20.69 -8.14 5.25
CA MET A 342 20.17 -6.77 5.43
C MET A 342 20.78 -5.80 4.41
N ALA A 343 22.10 -5.79 4.26
CA ALA A 343 22.80 -4.93 3.31
C ALA A 343 22.33 -5.16 1.85
N LEU A 344 22.22 -6.41 1.44
CA LEU A 344 21.81 -6.78 0.08
C LEU A 344 20.34 -6.45 -0.17
N ARG A 345 19.45 -6.75 0.77
CA ARG A 345 18.02 -6.38 0.68
C ARG A 345 17.85 -4.88 0.64
N SER A 346 18.56 -4.13 1.50
CA SER A 346 18.50 -2.66 1.52
C SER A 346 18.97 -2.04 0.21
N ARG A 347 20.10 -2.52 -0.36
CA ARG A 347 20.56 -2.02 -1.67
C ARG A 347 19.56 -2.30 -2.79
N ARG A 348 18.98 -3.51 -2.82
CA ARG A 348 17.98 -3.88 -3.81
C ARG A 348 16.73 -3.01 -3.68
N LEU A 349 16.26 -2.79 -2.45
CA LEU A 349 15.10 -1.98 -2.16
C LEU A 349 15.34 -0.51 -2.48
N ALA A 350 16.48 0.06 -2.08
CA ALA A 350 16.87 1.43 -2.44
C ALA A 350 16.89 1.64 -3.95
N ALA A 351 17.40 0.67 -4.73
CA ALA A 351 17.36 0.74 -6.19
C ALA A 351 15.93 0.67 -6.76
N GLN A 352 15.02 -0.07 -6.13
CA GLN A 352 13.60 -0.12 -6.52
C GLN A 352 12.90 1.20 -6.20
N VAL A 353 13.09 1.73 -5.00
CA VAL A 353 12.53 3.01 -4.55
C VAL A 353 13.00 4.15 -5.43
N GLU A 354 14.29 4.20 -5.76
CA GLU A 354 14.84 5.22 -6.66
C GLU A 354 14.19 5.18 -8.06
N ARG A 355 13.92 3.97 -8.58
CA ARG A 355 13.17 3.81 -9.84
C ARG A 355 11.72 4.28 -9.69
N ALA A 356 11.06 3.95 -8.58
CA ALA A 356 9.70 4.38 -8.30
C ALA A 356 9.59 5.91 -8.19
N ARG A 357 10.49 6.56 -7.43
CA ARG A 357 10.59 8.03 -7.31
C ARG A 357 10.77 8.72 -8.66
N ARG A 358 11.63 8.18 -9.52
CA ARG A 358 11.82 8.70 -10.90
C ARG A 358 10.57 8.55 -11.76
N GLN A 359 9.87 7.42 -11.65
CA GLN A 359 8.60 7.21 -12.37
C GLN A 359 7.52 8.18 -11.86
N TYR A 360 7.39 8.31 -10.55
CA TYR A 360 6.45 9.23 -9.91
C TYR A 360 6.69 10.68 -10.35
N SER A 361 7.96 11.13 -10.34
CA SER A 361 8.35 12.47 -10.81
C SER A 361 7.97 12.72 -12.28
N ARG A 362 8.03 11.69 -13.13
CA ARG A 362 7.60 11.78 -14.54
C ARG A 362 6.08 11.85 -14.68
N MET A 363 5.33 11.13 -13.84
CA MET A 363 3.87 11.15 -13.86
C MET A 363 3.32 12.52 -13.46
N LEU A 364 3.85 13.12 -12.39
CA LEU A 364 3.45 14.46 -11.97
C LEU A 364 3.75 15.54 -13.03
N ARG A 365 4.86 15.39 -13.77
CA ARG A 365 5.25 16.31 -14.85
C ARG A 365 4.53 16.05 -16.18
N GLY A 366 3.76 14.97 -16.31
CA GLY A 366 3.04 14.64 -17.54
C GLY A 366 1.88 15.61 -17.81
N PRO A 367 1.38 15.72 -19.07
CA PRO A 367 0.34 16.68 -19.46
C PRO A 367 -1.02 16.50 -18.74
N ARG A 368 -1.18 15.41 -17.97
CA ARG A 368 -2.35 15.15 -17.09
C ARG A 368 -2.09 15.43 -15.60
N GLY A 369 -0.84 15.60 -15.17
CA GLY A 369 -0.41 15.58 -13.76
C GLY A 369 -0.71 16.84 -12.94
N LEU A 370 -1.15 17.93 -13.57
CA LEU A 370 -1.52 19.18 -12.89
C LEU A 370 -2.86 19.79 -13.35
N ARG A 371 -3.71 19.00 -14.03
CA ARG A 371 -5.04 19.48 -14.48
C ARG A 371 -6.23 18.84 -13.76
N ALA A 372 -6.03 18.00 -12.75
CA ALA A 372 -7.09 17.64 -11.81
C ALA A 372 -7.11 18.70 -10.70
N GLY A 373 -7.68 19.86 -11.03
CA GLY A 373 -7.79 20.97 -10.10
C GLY A 373 -8.45 20.55 -8.79
N LEU A 374 -7.82 20.94 -7.68
CA LEU A 374 -8.57 21.51 -6.56
C LEU A 374 -9.38 22.67 -7.12
N ARG A 375 -10.49 22.38 -7.79
CA ARG A 375 -11.55 23.37 -7.99
C ARG A 375 -12.26 23.42 -6.64
N PRO A 376 -12.12 24.49 -5.84
CA PRO A 376 -13.08 24.71 -4.77
C PRO A 376 -14.49 24.67 -5.40
N PRO A 377 -15.49 24.05 -4.75
CA PRO A 377 -16.87 24.14 -5.22
C PRO A 377 -17.22 25.63 -5.42
N GLY A 378 -17.76 25.92 -6.60
CA GLY A 378 -17.64 27.21 -7.26
C GLY A 378 -18.19 28.40 -6.48
N ILE A 379 -17.41 29.49 -6.47
CA ILE A 379 -17.97 30.84 -6.37
C ILE A 379 -18.53 31.15 -7.77
N VAL A 380 -19.84 31.35 -7.84
CA VAL A 380 -20.54 31.83 -9.04
C VAL A 380 -19.88 33.14 -9.47
N ARG A 381 -19.38 33.18 -10.71
CA ARG A 381 -18.84 34.41 -11.29
C ARG A 381 -20.00 35.35 -11.59
N GLU A 382 -20.10 36.44 -10.84
CA GLU A 382 -20.86 37.62 -11.23
C GLU A 382 -20.41 38.07 -12.62
N ALA A 383 -21.35 38.04 -13.56
CA ALA A 383 -21.20 38.70 -14.84
C ALA A 383 -21.25 40.21 -14.59
N ARG A 384 -20.13 40.91 -14.83
CA ARG A 384 -20.15 42.36 -14.96
C ARG A 384 -20.90 42.70 -16.25
N VAL A 385 -22.14 43.14 -16.10
CA VAL A 385 -22.85 43.90 -17.13
C VAL A 385 -22.24 45.30 -17.13
N ASN A 386 -21.38 45.58 -18.11
CA ASN A 386 -21.06 46.96 -18.47
C ASN A 386 -22.27 47.53 -19.19
N GLY A 387 -22.95 48.48 -18.55
CA GLY A 387 -23.98 49.28 -19.20
C GLY A 387 -23.39 50.14 -20.31
N LEU A 388 -24.14 50.22 -21.40
CA LEU A 388 -24.47 51.44 -22.16
C LEU A 388 -25.71 51.15 -23.01
#